data_AF-A0A2G1ZRY9-F1
#
_entry.id   AF-A0A2G1ZRY9-F1
#
_cell.length_a   1.000
_cell.length_b   1.000
_cell.length_c   1.000
_cell.angle_alpha   90.00
_cell.angle_beta   90.00
_cell.angle_gamma   90.00
#
_symmetry.space_group_name_H-M   'P 1'
#
loop_
_entity.id
_entity.type
_entity.pdbx_description
1 polymer ?
#
loop_
_entity_poly.entity_id
_entity_poly.type
_entity_poly.pdbx_seq_one_letter_code
_entity_poly.pdbx_strand_id
1 'polypeptide(L)'
;MDEDKFNQDVAFNLSSLMMRELHRLLVKANNHFLNCEWKWCFHTLVCLKNSVIQSFSKEERELLTNIENETNFNTKSMEEKDLLWKQVQKYQELLMDTLENHGWLVKKAESHKLAF
;
A
#
# COMPACT_ATOMS: atom_id res chain seq x y z
N MET A 1 -46.19 -4.01 24.01
CA MET A 1 -46.12 -4.32 22.57
C MET A 1 -46.12 -3.00 21.83
N ASP A 2 -44.92 -2.53 21.52
CA ASP A 2 -44.57 -1.89 20.25
C ASP A 2 -43.08 -1.58 20.38
N GLU A 3 -42.32 -2.63 20.08
CA GLU A 3 -40.87 -2.67 20.05
C GLU A 3 -40.36 -1.71 18.98
N ASP A 4 -39.59 -0.72 19.42
CA ASP A 4 -38.40 -0.17 18.76
C ASP A 4 -38.33 -0.35 17.24
N LYS A 5 -39.22 0.34 16.54
CA LYS A 5 -39.11 0.50 15.08
C LYS A 5 -38.06 1.54 14.75
N PHE A 6 -36.98 1.05 14.14
CA PHE A 6 -36.12 1.75 13.19
C PHE A 6 -35.33 2.95 13.74
N ASN A 7 -34.31 2.66 14.54
CA ASN A 7 -33.03 3.34 14.34
C ASN A 7 -32.09 2.35 13.63
N GLN A 8 -32.22 2.24 12.31
CA GLN A 8 -31.08 1.81 11.51
C GLN A 8 -30.08 2.96 11.56
N ASP A 9 -29.30 3.01 12.63
CA ASP A 9 -28.10 3.84 12.70
C ASP A 9 -27.18 3.37 11.57
N VAL A 10 -27.27 4.04 10.42
CA VAL A 10 -26.35 3.87 9.31
C VAL A 10 -25.00 4.41 9.75
N ALA A 11 -24.23 3.57 10.44
CA ALA A 11 -22.85 3.85 10.77
C ALA A 11 -22.03 3.72 9.49
N PHE A 12 -21.35 4.80 9.08
CA PHE A 12 -20.34 4.73 8.03
C PHE A 12 -19.23 3.77 8.50
N ASN A 13 -19.14 2.60 7.87
CA ASN A 13 -18.08 1.64 8.14
C ASN A 13 -16.79 2.07 7.41
N LEU A 14 -16.19 3.17 7.89
CA LEU A 14 -14.98 3.77 7.32
C LEU A 14 -13.80 2.79 7.28
N SER A 15 -13.68 1.92 8.29
CA SER A 15 -12.62 0.91 8.32
C SER A 15 -12.76 -0.09 7.17
N SER A 16 -13.96 -0.58 6.87
CA SER A 16 -14.19 -1.47 5.73
C SER A 16 -13.92 -0.81 4.38
N LEU A 17 -14.26 0.49 4.25
CA LEU A 17 -14.00 1.27 3.03
C LEU A 17 -12.51 1.52 2.84
N MET A 18 -11.80 1.86 3.93
CA MET A 18 -10.34 1.99 3.93
C MET A 18 -9.67 0.69 3.51
N MET A 19 -10.03 -0.45 4.10
CA MET A 19 -9.45 -1.74 3.72
C MET A 19 -9.70 -2.08 2.25
N ARG A 20 -10.90 -1.79 1.74
CA ARG A 20 -11.21 -1.98 0.32
C ARG A 20 -10.35 -1.08 -0.58
N GLU A 21 -10.14 0.16 -0.17
CA GLU A 21 -9.33 1.12 -0.92
C GLU A 21 -7.84 0.73 -0.92
N LEU A 22 -7.28 0.32 0.23
CA LEU A 22 -5.92 -0.18 0.31
C LEU A 22 -5.72 -1.42 -0.57
N HIS A 23 -6.66 -2.37 -0.51
CA HIS A 23 -6.64 -3.54 -1.38
C HIS A 23 -6.69 -3.15 -2.87
N ARG A 24 -7.55 -2.19 -3.24
CA ARG A 24 -7.65 -1.68 -4.62
C ARG A 24 -6.32 -1.06 -5.09
N LEU A 25 -5.67 -0.27 -4.25
CA LEU A 25 -4.38 0.36 -4.56
C LEU A 25 -3.26 -0.68 -4.68
N LEU A 26 -3.22 -1.69 -3.81
CA LEU A 26 -2.25 -2.79 -3.89
C LEU A 26 -2.40 -3.58 -5.19
N VAL A 27 -3.61 -3.98 -5.55
CA VAL A 27 -3.89 -4.68 -6.83
C VAL A 27 -3.48 -3.83 -8.02
N LYS A 28 -3.80 -2.53 -7.99
CA LYS A 28 -3.44 -1.60 -9.06
C LYS A 28 -1.92 -1.43 -9.18
N ALA A 29 -1.21 -1.27 -8.06
CA ALA A 29 0.25 -1.17 -8.04
C ALA A 29 0.90 -2.43 -8.62
N ASN A 30 0.41 -3.62 -8.23
CA ASN A 30 0.88 -4.89 -8.76
C ASN A 30 0.64 -5.02 -10.27
N ASN A 31 -0.53 -4.60 -10.77
CA ASN A 31 -0.80 -4.64 -12.20
C ASN A 31 0.12 -3.69 -12.99
N HIS A 32 0.36 -2.48 -12.49
CA HIS A 32 1.33 -1.58 -13.09
C HIS A 32 2.74 -2.17 -13.07
N PHE A 33 3.11 -2.87 -11.98
CA PHE A 33 4.38 -3.57 -11.90
C PHE A 33 4.49 -4.67 -12.97
N LEU A 34 3.50 -5.56 -13.08
CA LEU A 34 3.52 -6.64 -14.07
C LEU A 34 3.54 -6.14 -15.53
N ASN A 35 2.97 -4.97 -15.79
CA ASN A 35 2.97 -4.33 -17.11
C ASN A 35 4.21 -3.48 -17.40
N CYS A 36 5.21 -3.49 -16.52
CA CYS A 36 6.41 -2.65 -16.60
C CYS A 36 6.13 -1.12 -16.61
N GLU A 37 4.99 -0.72 -16.05
CA GLU A 37 4.55 0.67 -15.92
C GLU A 37 5.10 1.28 -14.62
N TRP A 38 6.42 1.27 -14.45
CA TRP A 38 7.08 1.56 -13.17
C TRP A 38 6.76 2.93 -12.57
N LYS A 39 6.63 3.98 -13.40
CA LYS A 39 6.22 5.32 -12.93
C LYS A 39 4.83 5.29 -12.30
N TRP A 40 3.89 4.59 -12.93
CA TRP A 40 2.52 4.46 -12.43
C TRP A 40 2.44 3.55 -11.21
N CYS A 41 3.24 2.49 -11.17
CA CYS A 41 3.41 1.64 -10.00
C CYS A 41 3.88 2.47 -8.80
N PHE A 42 4.98 3.22 -8.97
CA PHE A 42 5.54 4.11 -7.95
C PHE A 42 4.51 5.11 -7.42
N HIS A 43 3.83 5.85 -8.31
CA HIS A 43 2.80 6.80 -7.88
C HIS A 43 1.65 6.12 -7.14
N THR A 44 1.26 4.91 -7.54
CA THR A 44 0.20 4.16 -6.85
C THR A 44 0.64 3.73 -5.45
N LEU A 45 1.91 3.33 -5.27
CA LEU A 45 2.47 3.01 -3.96
C LEU A 45 2.58 4.26 -3.05
N VAL A 46 2.94 5.42 -3.61
CA VAL A 46 2.94 6.69 -2.85
C VAL A 46 1.52 7.05 -2.38
N CYS A 47 0.50 6.84 -3.22
CA CYS A 47 -0.89 7.01 -2.83
C CYS A 47 -1.27 6.05 -1.68
N LEU A 48 -0.85 4.79 -1.76
CA LEU A 48 -1.08 3.79 -0.70
C LEU A 48 -0.46 4.23 0.63
N LYS A 49 0.81 4.67 0.62
CA LYS A 49 1.47 5.25 1.80
C LYS A 49 0.63 6.38 2.39
N ASN A 50 0.22 7.35 1.56
CA ASN A 50 -0.52 8.52 2.03
C ASN A 50 -1.87 8.16 2.66
N SER A 51 -2.50 7.05 2.26
CA SER A 51 -3.73 6.56 2.89
C SER A 51 -3.53 6.08 4.34
N VAL A 52 -2.33 5.60 4.70
CA VAL A 52 -2.06 5.04 6.04
C VAL A 52 -0.97 5.79 6.82
N ILE A 53 -0.42 6.86 6.26
CA ILE A 53 0.77 7.57 6.76
C ILE A 53 0.67 7.99 8.22
N GLN A 54 -0.55 8.28 8.71
CA GLN A 54 -0.78 8.67 10.09
C GLN A 54 -0.40 7.58 11.10
N SER A 55 -0.44 6.31 10.67
CA SER A 55 -0.05 5.16 11.49
C SER A 55 1.46 5.05 11.64
N PHE A 56 2.23 5.59 10.69
CA PHE A 56 3.68 5.38 10.62
C PHE A 56 4.41 6.28 11.63
N SER A 57 5.53 5.79 12.14
CA SER A 57 6.50 6.56 12.92
C SER A 57 7.16 7.67 12.09
N LYS A 58 7.83 8.60 12.75
CA LYS A 58 8.53 9.69 12.06
C LYS A 58 9.68 9.15 11.19
N GLU A 59 10.41 8.19 11.74
CA GLU A 59 11.56 7.55 11.11
C GLU A 59 11.16 6.81 9.82
N GLU A 60 10.06 6.03 9.86
CA GLU A 60 9.53 5.33 8.68
C GLU A 60 9.09 6.32 7.59
N ARG A 61 8.43 7.42 7.97
CA ARG A 61 8.01 8.47 7.02
C ARG A 61 9.21 9.11 6.35
N GLU A 62 10.27 9.41 7.11
CA GLU A 62 11.51 9.99 6.58
C GLU A 62 12.21 9.03 5.62
N LEU A 63 12.33 7.73 5.98
CA LEU A 63 12.92 6.71 5.11
C LEU A 63 12.17 6.58 3.78
N LEU A 64 10.84 6.48 3.81
CA LEU A 64 10.01 6.41 2.60
C LEU A 64 10.13 7.69 1.76
N THR A 65 10.12 8.86 2.40
CA THR A 65 10.26 10.16 1.72
C THR A 65 11.63 10.32 1.06
N ASN A 66 12.70 9.81 1.66
CA ASN A 66 14.03 9.84 1.06
C ASN A 66 14.09 9.04 -0.24
N ILE A 67 13.54 7.81 -0.24
CA ILE A 67 13.44 7.00 -1.45
C ILE A 67 12.55 7.67 -2.49
N GLU A 68 11.46 8.33 -2.07
CA GLU A 68 10.60 9.07 -3.00
C GLU A 68 11.34 10.21 -3.70
N ASN A 69 12.12 10.98 -2.94
CA ASN A 69 12.92 12.09 -3.47
C ASN A 69 14.00 11.57 -4.44
N GLU A 70 14.71 10.50 -4.08
CA GLU A 70 15.68 9.83 -4.94
C GLU A 70 15.03 9.35 -6.25
N THR A 71 13.84 8.77 -6.17
CA THR A 71 13.11 8.23 -7.33
C THR A 71 12.62 9.34 -8.25
N ASN A 72 12.08 10.43 -7.68
CA ASN A 72 11.63 11.59 -8.45
C ASN A 72 12.78 12.37 -9.09
N PHE A 73 13.96 12.36 -8.47
CA PHE A 73 15.15 13.01 -9.03
C PHE A 73 15.68 12.25 -10.26
N ASN A 74 15.79 10.91 -10.16
CA ASN A 74 16.37 10.06 -11.21
C ASN A 74 15.46 9.89 -12.44
N THR A 75 14.14 9.98 -12.27
CA THR A 75 13.16 9.80 -13.37
C THR A 75 13.12 10.92 -14.42
N LYS A 76 13.99 11.95 -14.30
CA LYS A 76 14.12 13.05 -15.26
C LYS A 76 14.92 12.68 -16.52
N SER A 77 15.67 11.58 -16.53
CA SER A 77 16.38 11.06 -17.72
C SER A 77 15.65 9.83 -18.30
N MET A 78 15.55 9.72 -19.62
CA MET A 78 14.82 8.64 -20.32
C MET A 78 15.60 7.31 -20.33
N GLU A 79 16.87 7.33 -19.95
CA GLU A 79 17.82 6.20 -20.05
C GLU A 79 17.80 5.27 -18.82
N GLU A 80 17.06 5.61 -17.78
CA GLU A 80 17.18 4.97 -16.46
C GLU A 80 16.01 4.03 -16.11
N LYS A 81 15.50 3.27 -17.07
CA LYS A 81 14.41 2.29 -16.81
C LYS A 81 14.79 1.25 -15.74
N ASP A 82 16.02 0.75 -15.79
CA ASP A 82 16.53 -0.23 -14.82
C ASP A 82 16.69 0.38 -13.42
N LEU A 83 17.12 1.63 -13.34
CA LEU A 83 17.26 2.33 -12.07
C LEU A 83 15.89 2.60 -11.45
N LEU A 84 14.94 3.07 -12.26
CA LEU A 84 13.56 3.25 -11.81
C LEU A 84 12.97 1.94 -11.30
N TRP A 85 13.12 0.85 -12.04
CA TRP A 85 12.65 -0.48 -11.61
C TRP A 85 13.23 -0.87 -10.24
N LYS A 86 14.56 -0.75 -10.04
CA LYS A 86 15.21 -1.03 -8.75
C LYS A 86 14.67 -0.15 -7.63
N GLN A 87 14.46 1.14 -7.90
CA GLN A 87 13.93 2.06 -6.90
C GLN A 87 12.47 1.75 -6.53
N VAL A 88 11.63 1.39 -7.52
CA VAL A 88 10.26 0.95 -7.27
C VAL A 88 10.23 -0.31 -6.42
N GLN A 89 11.10 -1.30 -6.71
CA GLN A 89 11.21 -2.51 -5.89
C GLN A 89 11.61 -2.18 -4.45
N LYS A 90 12.66 -1.38 -4.26
CA LYS A 90 13.12 -0.95 -2.94
C LYS A 90 12.02 -0.23 -2.15
N TYR A 91 11.28 0.67 -2.81
CA TYR A 91 10.17 1.37 -2.19
C TYR A 91 9.02 0.43 -1.85
N GLN A 92 8.68 -0.49 -2.75
CA GLN A 92 7.64 -1.49 -2.54
C GLN A 92 7.97 -2.38 -1.34
N GLU A 93 9.17 -2.94 -1.27
CA GLU A 93 9.60 -3.80 -0.15
C GLU A 93 9.49 -3.06 1.18
N LEU A 94 10.08 -1.87 1.29
CA LEU A 94 10.01 -1.08 2.52
C LEU A 94 8.56 -0.74 2.90
N LEU A 95 7.72 -0.38 1.92
CA LEU A 95 6.33 -0.06 2.19
C LEU A 95 5.53 -1.30 2.63
N MET A 96 5.76 -2.46 2.02
CA MET A 96 5.10 -3.71 2.45
C MET A 96 5.51 -4.10 3.88
N ASP A 97 6.81 -4.03 4.20
CA ASP A 97 7.31 -4.31 5.55
C ASP A 97 6.70 -3.35 6.58
N THR A 98 6.60 -2.06 6.23
CA THR A 98 5.97 -1.05 7.09
C THR A 98 4.49 -1.37 7.28
N LEU A 99 3.76 -1.68 6.21
CA LEU A 99 2.34 -2.04 6.29
C LEU A 99 2.11 -3.30 7.14
N GLU A 100 2.99 -4.29 7.04
CA GLU A 100 2.95 -5.50 7.87
C GLU A 100 3.19 -5.17 9.35
N ASN A 101 4.23 -4.39 9.67
CA ASN A 101 4.55 -3.99 11.05
C ASN A 101 3.39 -3.25 11.75
N HIS A 102 2.62 -2.49 10.98
CA HIS A 102 1.46 -1.74 11.47
C HIS A 102 0.14 -2.53 11.39
N GLY A 103 0.18 -3.82 11.04
CA GLY A 103 -0.98 -4.70 11.02
C GLY A 103 -1.94 -4.51 9.84
N TRP A 104 -1.53 -3.76 8.81
CA TRP A 104 -2.30 -3.58 7.58
C TRP A 104 -2.18 -4.77 6.63
N LEU A 105 -1.07 -5.50 6.72
CA LEU A 105 -0.86 -6.76 6.01
C LEU A 105 -0.75 -7.89 7.02
N VAL A 106 -1.34 -9.02 6.66
CA VAL A 106 -1.22 -10.27 7.41
C VAL A 106 -0.42 -11.22 6.55
N LYS A 107 0.60 -11.87 7.13
CA LYS A 107 1.27 -12.98 6.46
C LYS A 107 0.22 -13.97 6.00
N LYS A 108 0.31 -14.41 4.75
CA LYS A 108 -0.51 -15.52 4.27
C LYS A 108 -0.33 -16.64 5.29
N ALA A 109 -1.42 -17.07 5.94
CA ALA A 109 -1.34 -18.20 6.84
C ALA A 109 -0.60 -19.31 6.09
N GLU A 110 0.45 -19.88 6.70
CA GLU A 110 0.99 -21.15 6.25
C GLU A 110 -0.17 -22.14 6.38
N SER A 111 -0.96 -22.25 5.31
CA SER A 111 -1.93 -23.31 5.14
C SER A 111 -1.19 -24.57 5.53
N HIS A 112 -1.63 -25.24 6.60
CA HIS A 112 -1.16 -26.55 7.00
C HIS A 112 -1.25 -27.49 5.79
N LYS A 113 -0.24 -27.46 4.92
CA LYS A 113 0.22 -28.63 4.19
C LYS A 113 0.76 -29.52 5.30
N LEU A 114 0.10 -30.65 5.51
CA LEU A 114 0.33 -31.71 6.51
C LEU A 114 -0.80 -31.82 7.56
N ALA A 115 -2.00 -32.17 7.11
CA ALA A 115 -2.98 -32.94 7.91
C ALA A 115 -4.08 -33.52 6.99
N PHE A 116 -3.67 -34.25 5.95
CA PHE A 116 -4.52 -35.24 5.27
C PHE A 116 -3.64 -36.42 4.87
#